data_AF-A0A2V8PZL5-F1
#
_entry.id   AF-A0A2V8PZL5-F1
#
_cell.length_a   1.000
_cell.length_b   1.000
_cell.length_c   1.000
_cell.angle_alpha   90.00
_cell.angle_beta   90.00
_cell.angle_gamma   90.00
#
_symmetry.space_group_name_H-M   'P 1'
#
loop_
_entity.id
_entity.type
_entity.pdbx_description
1 polymer ?
#
loop_
_entity_poly.entity_id
_entity_poly.type
_entity_poly.pdbx_seq_one_letter_code
_entity_poly.pdbx_strand_id
1 'polypeptide(L)'
;MLGVAIACFLFGSVHAQQIAGSAERGGVLTLRSHSLASGPLGEGRTLSLAGLFYETANGRVTLPATLSAIIDSKSWSSESKMTDGRTIKVSVNTYGKNFSLQLQAQPDSDITKWGLTIDARSDEYYTGLMERVVDGPQAASWATGITKAMDLRGQKIEMIVKPTTSIYAPFYLSSRGYAVFVRGTWPGLFDFAAADPNRVKIEFEGPSFEMKVYTAGDPATLVRTHALDAGPPFMPPKWMFTPWRWRDEHTQRPKYYDGTPVTAPFNSEVMEDVLLMKAYGIPNGVYWIDRPWGPGLPWGYDDFEIDEKRLPHFAEMVKWLEG
;
A
#
# COMPACT_ATOMS: atom_id res chain seq x y z
N MET A 1 -39.47 63.33 -3.55
CA MET A 1 -38.47 62.56 -4.32
C MET A 1 -38.11 61.33 -3.50
N LEU A 2 -38.22 60.16 -4.15
CA LEU A 2 -37.64 58.83 -3.88
C LEU A 2 -37.16 58.52 -2.44
N GLY A 3 -37.50 57.39 -1.82
CA GLY A 3 -38.14 56.17 -2.28
C GLY A 3 -38.01 55.13 -1.16
N VAL A 4 -39.09 54.39 -0.91
CA VAL A 4 -39.17 53.28 0.04
C VAL A 4 -38.45 52.06 -0.56
N ALA A 5 -37.60 51.39 0.21
CA ALA A 5 -37.11 50.05 -0.13
C ALA A 5 -37.32 49.11 1.06
N ILE A 6 -38.36 48.28 0.93
CA ILE A 6 -38.57 47.06 1.69
C ILE A 6 -37.72 45.98 1.01
N ALA A 7 -36.93 45.24 1.78
CA ALA A 7 -36.34 43.98 1.33
C ALA A 7 -36.67 42.89 2.36
N CYS A 8 -37.66 42.08 2.01
CA CYS A 8 -37.92 40.77 2.61
C CYS A 8 -37.52 39.68 1.60
N PHE A 9 -37.18 38.50 2.15
CA PHE A 9 -37.08 37.18 1.49
C PHE A 9 -35.81 36.94 0.65
N LEU A 10 -35.10 35.80 0.66
CA LEU A 10 -35.36 34.42 1.11
C LEU A 10 -34.02 33.79 1.52
N PHE A 11 -33.99 33.07 2.63
CA PHE A 11 -32.99 32.02 2.85
C PHE A 11 -33.31 30.88 1.87
N GLY A 12 -32.41 30.61 0.93
CA GLY A 12 -32.56 29.56 -0.07
C GLY A 12 -31.21 28.98 -0.43
N SER A 13 -31.06 27.69 -0.15
CA SER A 13 -29.97 26.79 -0.49
C SER A 13 -29.53 26.86 -1.97
N VAL A 14 -28.32 27.36 -2.26
CA VAL A 14 -27.71 27.40 -3.61
C VAL A 14 -26.56 26.39 -3.77
N HIS A 15 -26.45 25.38 -2.91
CA HIS A 15 -25.45 24.29 -3.08
C HIS A 15 -26.04 22.95 -3.56
N ALA A 16 -27.31 22.91 -3.97
CA ALA A 16 -27.98 21.66 -4.36
C ALA A 16 -28.40 21.56 -5.83
N GLN A 17 -28.13 22.56 -6.68
CA GLN A 17 -28.58 22.55 -8.08
C GLN A 17 -27.48 23.02 -9.05
N GLN A 18 -26.48 22.17 -9.24
CA GLN A 18 -25.75 22.11 -10.51
C GLN A 18 -25.06 20.75 -10.70
N ILE A 19 -25.84 19.67 -10.61
CA ILE A 19 -25.47 18.36 -11.17
C ILE A 19 -26.64 17.91 -12.06
N ALA A 20 -26.84 18.59 -13.17
CA ALA A 20 -27.82 18.20 -14.17
C ALA A 20 -27.25 18.49 -15.57
N GLY A 21 -26.30 17.65 -15.96
CA GLY A 21 -25.82 17.48 -17.33
C GLY A 21 -25.73 15.97 -17.60
N SER A 22 -26.43 15.51 -18.63
CA SER A 22 -26.77 14.13 -18.95
C SER A 22 -25.59 13.27 -19.41
N ALA A 23 -24.86 12.71 -18.45
CA ALA A 23 -24.23 11.40 -18.56
C ALA A 23 -24.88 10.52 -17.47
N GLU A 24 -25.14 9.25 -17.77
CA GLU A 24 -25.75 8.27 -16.88
C GLU A 24 -25.24 8.42 -15.43
N ARG A 25 -26.11 8.81 -14.48
CA ARG A 25 -25.69 8.94 -13.08
C ARG A 25 -25.39 7.53 -12.58
N GLY A 26 -24.12 7.18 -12.43
CA GLY A 26 -23.70 5.93 -11.84
C GLY A 26 -24.06 5.84 -10.35
N GLY A 27 -23.96 4.63 -9.77
CA GLY A 27 -24.13 4.39 -8.34
C GLY A 27 -23.17 5.24 -7.50
N VAL A 28 -23.67 5.75 -6.38
CA VAL A 28 -22.88 6.51 -5.39
C VAL A 28 -23.14 5.99 -3.98
N LEU A 29 -22.08 5.60 -3.28
CA LEU A 29 -22.11 5.21 -1.87
C LEU A 29 -21.49 6.31 -1.03
N THR A 30 -22.25 6.93 -0.14
CA THR A 30 -21.77 7.95 0.79
C THR A 30 -21.56 7.34 2.18
N LEU A 31 -20.32 7.18 2.60
CA LEU A 31 -19.95 6.70 3.93
C LEU A 31 -19.87 7.88 4.91
N ARG A 32 -20.58 7.83 6.02
CA ARG A 32 -20.58 8.85 7.08
C ARG A 32 -19.81 8.34 8.29
N SER A 33 -18.79 9.09 8.72
CA SER A 33 -18.09 8.77 9.96
C SER A 33 -17.66 10.04 10.68
N HIS A 34 -17.95 10.12 11.98
CA HIS A 34 -17.49 11.22 12.83
C HIS A 34 -15.98 11.32 12.95
N SER A 35 -15.22 10.29 12.55
CA SER A 35 -13.76 10.30 12.59
C SER A 35 -13.11 10.99 11.39
N LEU A 36 -13.87 11.25 10.33
CA LEU A 36 -13.35 11.94 9.15
C LEU A 36 -13.17 13.44 9.43
N ALA A 37 -12.15 14.03 8.81
CA ALA A 37 -11.94 15.47 8.86
C ALA A 37 -13.13 16.22 8.23
N SER A 38 -13.62 17.25 8.91
CA SER A 38 -14.59 18.19 8.32
C SER A 38 -13.96 18.91 7.12
N GLY A 39 -14.76 19.29 6.14
CA GLY A 39 -14.26 20.10 5.03
C GLY A 39 -13.83 21.50 5.50
N PRO A 40 -12.95 22.19 4.75
CA PRO A 40 -12.55 23.57 5.05
C PRO A 40 -13.74 24.55 5.09
N LEU A 41 -14.84 24.21 4.41
CA LEU A 41 -16.09 24.98 4.39
C LEU A 41 -17.21 24.36 5.25
N GLY A 42 -16.87 23.46 6.18
CA GLY A 42 -17.86 22.77 7.02
C GLY A 42 -18.64 21.67 6.30
N GLU A 43 -18.14 21.18 5.15
CA GLU A 43 -18.71 20.01 4.47
C GLU A 43 -18.77 18.82 5.42
N GLY A 44 -19.80 17.98 5.21
CA GLY A 44 -20.07 16.82 6.03
C GLY A 44 -18.87 15.87 6.15
N ARG A 45 -18.80 15.15 7.27
CA ARG A 45 -17.80 14.11 7.53
C ARG A 45 -18.13 12.84 6.74
N THR A 46 -17.94 12.92 5.43
CA THR A 46 -18.32 11.89 4.45
C THR A 46 -17.18 11.53 3.50
N LEU A 47 -17.23 10.30 3.01
CA LEU A 47 -16.51 9.83 1.82
C LEU A 47 -17.54 9.37 0.77
N SER A 48 -17.42 9.87 -0.45
CA SER A 48 -18.26 9.53 -1.59
C SER A 48 -17.51 8.58 -2.51
N LEU A 49 -17.98 7.35 -2.58
CA LEU A 49 -17.52 6.34 -3.52
C LEU A 49 -18.44 6.38 -4.73
N ALA A 50 -17.91 6.77 -5.89
CA ALA A 50 -18.67 6.99 -7.12
C ALA A 50 -18.00 6.32 -8.32
N GLY A 51 -18.73 6.24 -9.44
CA GLY A 51 -18.19 5.67 -10.67
C GLY A 51 -17.83 4.20 -10.51
N LEU A 52 -18.59 3.45 -9.72
CA LEU A 52 -18.40 2.01 -9.56
C LEU A 52 -18.61 1.34 -10.92
N PHE A 53 -17.74 0.40 -11.30
CA PHE A 53 -17.83 -0.31 -12.57
C PHE A 53 -17.27 -1.73 -12.48
N TYR A 54 -17.63 -2.55 -13.46
CA TYR A 54 -16.89 -3.79 -13.82
C TYR A 54 -16.42 -3.72 -15.27
N GLU A 55 -15.42 -4.51 -15.61
CA GLU A 55 -14.84 -4.62 -16.94
C GLU A 55 -14.84 -6.08 -17.38
N THR A 56 -15.13 -6.30 -18.66
CA THR A 56 -15.03 -7.61 -19.34
C THR A 56 -14.28 -7.42 -20.65
N ALA A 57 -14.10 -8.47 -21.42
CA ALA A 57 -13.58 -8.37 -22.79
C ALA A 57 -14.41 -7.44 -23.70
N ASN A 58 -15.69 -7.22 -23.40
CA ASN A 58 -16.58 -6.33 -24.15
C ASN A 58 -16.48 -4.85 -23.72
N GLY A 59 -15.66 -4.55 -22.70
CA GLY A 59 -15.42 -3.21 -22.20
C GLY A 59 -15.98 -2.99 -20.80
N ARG A 60 -15.99 -1.72 -20.42
CA ARG A 60 -16.37 -1.24 -19.09
C ARG A 60 -17.86 -0.96 -19.00
N VAL A 61 -18.50 -1.40 -17.91
CA VAL A 61 -19.91 -1.12 -17.60
C VAL A 61 -20.00 -0.44 -16.24
N THR A 62 -20.56 0.77 -16.23
CA THR A 62 -20.81 1.53 -14.99
C THR A 62 -22.01 0.95 -14.25
N LEU A 63 -21.91 0.85 -12.94
CA LEU A 63 -23.02 0.40 -12.09
C LEU A 63 -24.11 1.47 -11.99
N PRO A 64 -25.41 1.09 -12.05
CA PRO A 64 -26.51 2.03 -12.10
C PRO A 64 -26.73 2.79 -10.78
N ALA A 65 -27.34 3.98 -10.86
CA ALA A 65 -27.73 4.79 -9.70
C ALA A 65 -28.63 4.06 -8.68
N THR A 66 -29.33 2.99 -9.06
CA THR A 66 -30.11 2.15 -8.15
C THR A 66 -29.25 1.48 -7.07
N LEU A 67 -27.94 1.38 -7.30
CA LEU A 67 -26.95 0.89 -6.34
C LEU A 67 -26.30 2.06 -5.56
N SER A 68 -27.12 3.02 -5.13
CA SER A 68 -26.69 4.16 -4.31
C SER A 68 -27.23 4.07 -2.90
N ALA A 69 -26.44 4.52 -1.93
CA ALA A 69 -26.86 4.58 -0.54
C ALA A 69 -26.04 5.60 0.26
N ILE A 70 -26.61 6.02 1.39
CA ILE A 70 -25.91 6.73 2.45
C ILE A 70 -25.78 5.74 3.61
N ILE A 71 -24.55 5.46 4.03
CA ILE A 71 -24.23 4.44 5.03
C ILE A 71 -23.55 5.10 6.22
N ASP A 72 -24.06 4.85 7.42
CA ASP A 72 -23.50 5.29 8.69
C ASP A 72 -23.08 4.11 9.58
N SER A 73 -23.94 3.66 10.49
CA SER A 73 -23.71 2.54 11.41
C SER A 73 -24.39 1.25 11.00
N LYS A 74 -25.27 1.27 9.98
CA LYS A 74 -26.02 0.08 9.53
C LYS A 74 -25.49 -0.43 8.20
N SER A 75 -25.13 -1.71 8.16
CA SER A 75 -24.78 -2.40 6.92
C SER A 75 -25.88 -2.29 5.86
N TRP A 76 -25.48 -2.22 4.60
CA TRP A 76 -26.36 -2.08 3.45
C TRP A 76 -25.96 -3.06 2.34
N SER A 77 -26.94 -3.55 1.59
CA SER A 77 -26.71 -4.33 0.37
C SER A 77 -27.81 -4.06 -0.63
N SER A 78 -27.48 -4.07 -1.91
CA SER A 78 -28.43 -4.00 -3.01
C SER A 78 -27.93 -4.81 -4.20
N GLU A 79 -28.87 -5.21 -5.05
CA GLU A 79 -28.61 -5.98 -6.26
C GLU A 79 -29.27 -5.31 -7.46
N SER A 80 -28.65 -5.44 -8.63
CA SER A 80 -29.21 -4.97 -9.89
C SER A 80 -28.90 -5.96 -11.01
N LYS A 81 -29.91 -6.26 -11.83
CA LYS A 81 -29.71 -7.01 -13.06
C LYS A 81 -29.21 -6.07 -14.16
N MET A 82 -28.12 -6.45 -14.82
CA MET A 82 -27.49 -5.67 -15.88
C MET A 82 -28.04 -6.06 -17.26
N THR A 83 -27.76 -5.23 -18.25
CA THR A 83 -28.21 -5.42 -19.64
C THR A 83 -27.63 -6.68 -20.29
N ASP A 84 -26.44 -7.11 -19.87
CA ASP A 84 -25.80 -8.35 -20.30
C ASP A 84 -26.32 -9.60 -19.55
N GLY A 85 -27.33 -9.43 -18.69
CA GLY A 85 -28.00 -10.52 -17.99
C GLY A 85 -27.39 -10.88 -16.64
N ARG A 86 -26.20 -10.37 -16.28
CA ARG A 86 -25.59 -10.65 -14.98
C ARG A 86 -26.30 -9.90 -13.84
N THR A 87 -26.31 -10.49 -12.65
CA THR A 87 -26.75 -9.81 -11.43
C THR A 87 -25.54 -9.28 -10.70
N ILE A 88 -25.48 -7.97 -10.46
CA ILE A 88 -24.45 -7.34 -9.64
C ILE A 88 -24.97 -7.19 -8.22
N LYS A 89 -24.15 -7.56 -7.24
CA LYS A 89 -24.38 -7.31 -5.82
C LYS A 89 -23.35 -6.33 -5.29
N VAL A 90 -23.84 -5.29 -4.63
CA VAL A 90 -23.02 -4.32 -3.90
C VAL A 90 -23.42 -4.40 -2.44
N SER A 91 -22.44 -4.60 -1.55
CA SER A 91 -22.67 -4.60 -0.12
C SER A 91 -21.64 -3.78 0.63
N VAL A 92 -22.08 -3.09 1.66
CA VAL A 92 -21.25 -2.32 2.60
C VAL A 92 -21.54 -2.83 4.00
N ASN A 93 -20.60 -3.58 4.58
CA ASN A 93 -20.68 -4.05 5.95
C ASN A 93 -20.05 -3.04 6.91
N THR A 94 -20.75 -2.67 7.97
CA THR A 94 -20.25 -1.73 8.98
C THR A 94 -19.65 -2.48 10.18
N TYR A 95 -18.46 -2.08 10.61
CA TYR A 95 -17.77 -2.61 11.79
C TYR A 95 -17.42 -1.45 12.73
N GLY A 96 -18.38 -1.06 13.57
CA GLY A 96 -18.30 0.17 14.34
C GLY A 96 -18.24 1.39 13.41
N LYS A 97 -17.06 2.00 13.30
CA LYS A 97 -16.80 3.19 12.46
C LYS A 97 -16.14 2.88 11.11
N ASN A 98 -15.88 1.60 10.83
CA ASN A 98 -15.21 1.14 9.62
C ASN A 98 -16.22 0.49 8.65
N PHE A 99 -15.87 0.44 7.38
CA PHE A 99 -16.75 -0.07 6.31
C PHE A 99 -16.01 -1.12 5.50
N SER A 100 -16.68 -2.20 5.08
CA SER A 100 -16.16 -3.13 4.07
C SER A 100 -17.09 -3.14 2.87
N LEU A 101 -16.62 -2.65 1.72
CA LEU A 101 -17.30 -2.71 0.44
C LEU A 101 -16.98 -4.04 -0.25
N GLN A 102 -18.00 -4.72 -0.76
CA GLN A 102 -17.86 -5.88 -1.63
C GLN A 102 -18.67 -5.69 -2.90
N LEU A 103 -18.05 -5.95 -4.04
CA LEU A 103 -18.64 -5.97 -5.38
C LEU A 103 -18.54 -7.38 -5.95
N GLN A 104 -19.68 -7.95 -6.33
CA GLN A 104 -19.79 -9.32 -6.85
C GLN A 104 -20.72 -9.33 -8.05
N ALA A 105 -20.55 -10.32 -8.91
CA ALA A 105 -21.45 -10.57 -10.04
C ALA A 105 -21.84 -12.05 -10.11
N GLN A 106 -22.97 -12.32 -10.75
CA GLN A 106 -23.36 -13.67 -11.13
C GLN A 106 -23.94 -13.65 -12.55
N PRO A 107 -23.32 -14.31 -13.55
CA PRO A 107 -21.98 -14.93 -13.48
C PRO A 107 -20.85 -13.88 -13.38
N ASP A 108 -19.68 -14.31 -12.89
CA ASP A 108 -18.46 -13.51 -12.74
C ASP A 108 -17.28 -13.98 -13.62
N SER A 109 -17.45 -15.09 -14.34
CA SER A 109 -16.35 -15.79 -15.04
C SER A 109 -15.66 -14.97 -16.14
N ASP A 110 -16.32 -13.95 -16.67
CA ASP A 110 -15.79 -13.06 -17.71
C ASP A 110 -15.36 -11.68 -17.17
N ILE A 111 -15.50 -11.45 -15.85
CA ILE A 111 -15.07 -10.19 -15.23
C ILE A 111 -13.57 -10.20 -15.05
N THR A 112 -12.95 -9.18 -15.64
CA THR A 112 -11.50 -9.00 -15.58
C THR A 112 -11.09 -7.98 -14.54
N LYS A 113 -11.95 -7.01 -14.21
CA LYS A 113 -11.62 -5.89 -13.33
C LYS A 113 -12.84 -5.22 -12.73
N TRP A 114 -12.65 -4.65 -11.56
CA TRP A 114 -13.58 -3.74 -10.90
C TRP A 114 -12.89 -2.43 -10.58
N GLY A 115 -13.67 -1.38 -10.38
CA GLY A 115 -13.12 -0.15 -9.81
C GLY A 115 -14.17 0.86 -9.40
N LEU A 116 -13.66 1.91 -8.78
CA LEU A 116 -14.43 3.03 -8.25
C LEU A 116 -13.52 4.26 -8.11
N THR A 117 -14.14 5.38 -7.75
CA THR A 117 -13.45 6.59 -7.33
C THR A 117 -13.91 7.00 -5.94
N ILE A 118 -13.00 7.58 -5.17
CA ILE A 118 -13.29 8.29 -3.91
C ILE A 118 -13.08 9.78 -4.17
N ASP A 119 -13.95 10.64 -3.66
CA ASP A 119 -13.74 12.09 -3.72
C ASP A 119 -12.44 12.50 -3.01
N ALA A 120 -11.63 13.34 -3.67
CA ALA A 120 -10.38 13.87 -3.13
C ALA A 120 -10.52 15.36 -2.84
N ARG A 121 -9.96 15.82 -1.71
CA ARG A 121 -9.77 17.27 -1.47
C ARG A 121 -8.46 17.75 -2.07
N SER A 122 -8.37 19.06 -2.32
CA SER A 122 -7.17 19.67 -2.90
C SER A 122 -5.98 19.69 -1.93
N ASP A 123 -6.26 19.69 -0.63
CA ASP A 123 -5.29 19.66 0.48
C ASP A 123 -5.04 18.26 1.05
N GLU A 124 -5.60 17.23 0.40
CA GLU A 124 -5.50 15.85 0.88
C GLU A 124 -4.15 15.23 0.52
N TYR A 125 -3.53 14.63 1.52
CA TYR A 125 -2.24 13.96 1.45
C TYR A 125 -2.45 12.45 1.54
N TYR A 126 -1.72 11.69 0.72
CA TYR A 126 -1.84 10.23 0.66
C TYR A 126 -0.48 9.57 0.89
N THR A 127 -0.42 8.47 1.65
CA THR A 127 0.82 7.71 1.82
C THR A 127 0.58 6.23 2.10
N GLY A 128 1.59 5.39 1.97
CA GLY A 128 1.50 3.93 2.05
C GLY A 128 1.81 3.27 0.70
N LEU A 129 1.12 2.18 0.40
CA LEU A 129 1.26 1.33 -0.80
C LEU A 129 2.58 0.60 -1.01
N MET A 130 3.70 1.28 -0.82
CA MET A 130 5.04 0.78 -1.14
C MET A 130 6.08 1.44 -0.25
N GLU A 131 7.26 0.84 -0.14
CA GLU A 131 8.40 1.36 0.64
C GLU A 131 9.12 2.53 -0.06
N ARG A 132 8.68 2.85 -1.29
CA ARG A 132 9.27 3.86 -2.17
C ARG A 132 8.34 5.07 -2.30
N VAL A 133 8.91 6.19 -2.74
CA VAL A 133 8.17 7.45 -2.98
C VAL A 133 7.68 7.62 -4.43
N VAL A 134 8.09 6.71 -5.32
CA VAL A 134 7.70 6.67 -6.73
C VAL A 134 7.57 5.24 -7.20
N ASP A 135 6.59 5.02 -8.08
CA ASP A 135 6.40 3.75 -8.75
C ASP A 135 7.30 3.61 -9.99
N GLY A 136 7.46 2.38 -10.48
CA GLY A 136 8.19 2.04 -11.70
C GLY A 136 9.56 1.40 -11.44
N PRO A 137 10.47 1.45 -12.43
CA PRO A 137 11.79 0.83 -12.34
C PRO A 137 12.58 1.30 -11.11
N GLN A 138 13.47 0.45 -10.61
CA GLN A 138 14.25 0.75 -9.40
C GLN A 138 14.99 2.10 -9.49
N ALA A 139 15.59 2.39 -10.65
CA ALA A 139 16.34 3.62 -10.90
C ALA A 139 15.52 4.90 -10.69
N ALA A 140 14.19 4.84 -10.81
CA ALA A 140 13.32 6.01 -10.60
C ALA A 140 13.45 6.56 -9.18
N SER A 141 13.73 5.72 -8.17
CA SER A 141 13.89 6.17 -6.78
C SER A 141 15.19 6.93 -6.51
N TRP A 142 16.16 6.81 -7.41
CA TRP A 142 17.45 7.48 -7.29
C TRP A 142 17.69 8.46 -8.43
N ALA A 143 16.64 8.81 -9.17
CA ALA A 143 16.73 9.79 -10.23
C ALA A 143 17.20 11.13 -9.65
N THR A 144 18.27 11.67 -10.22
CA THR A 144 18.81 12.98 -9.83
C THR A 144 17.73 14.04 -9.88
N GLY A 145 17.56 14.78 -8.77
CA GLY A 145 16.57 15.87 -8.69
C GLY A 145 15.12 15.43 -8.45
N ILE A 146 14.89 14.18 -8.04
CA ILE A 146 13.55 13.73 -7.64
C ILE A 146 13.01 14.57 -6.48
N THR A 147 11.77 15.06 -6.64
CA THR A 147 11.07 15.89 -5.64
C THR A 147 9.92 15.16 -4.94
N LYS A 148 9.62 13.93 -5.38
CA LYS A 148 8.55 13.12 -4.82
C LYS A 148 8.94 12.67 -3.42
N ALA A 149 7.99 12.75 -2.51
CA ALA A 149 8.16 12.41 -1.12
C ALA A 149 7.11 11.37 -0.73
N MET A 150 6.84 11.23 0.57
CA MET A 150 5.81 10.32 1.07
C MET A 150 4.38 10.68 0.62
N ASP A 151 4.14 11.89 0.10
CA ASP A 151 2.85 12.26 -0.52
C ASP A 151 2.71 11.65 -1.91
N LEU A 152 1.73 10.77 -2.05
CA LEU A 152 1.40 10.10 -3.30
C LEU A 152 0.46 10.91 -4.18
N ARG A 153 -0.04 12.09 -3.73
CA ARG A 153 -0.86 12.96 -4.58
C ARG A 153 -0.15 13.31 -5.88
N GLY A 154 -0.87 13.22 -6.99
CA GLY A 154 -0.35 13.42 -8.35
C GLY A 154 0.37 12.20 -8.92
N GLN A 155 0.37 11.06 -8.22
CA GLN A 155 1.02 9.83 -8.67
C GLN A 155 0.01 8.73 -9.03
N LYS A 156 0.47 7.82 -9.89
CA LYS A 156 -0.21 6.56 -10.23
C LYS A 156 0.68 5.41 -9.80
N ILE A 157 0.12 4.44 -9.09
CA ILE A 157 0.83 3.30 -8.52
C ILE A 157 0.15 2.02 -9.00
N GLU A 158 0.87 1.23 -9.79
CA GLU A 158 0.47 -0.12 -10.16
C GLU A 158 0.76 -1.07 -8.99
N MET A 159 -0.26 -1.76 -8.50
CA MET A 159 -0.16 -2.75 -7.44
C MET A 159 0.24 -4.10 -8.02
N ILE A 160 1.50 -4.22 -8.39
CA ILE A 160 2.14 -5.46 -8.85
C ILE A 160 3.57 -5.49 -8.31
N VAL A 161 4.05 -6.68 -7.96
CA VAL A 161 5.45 -6.86 -7.54
C VAL A 161 6.36 -6.58 -8.73
N LYS A 162 7.19 -5.56 -8.60
CA LYS A 162 8.18 -5.16 -9.61
C LYS A 162 9.58 -5.63 -9.17
N PRO A 163 10.53 -5.87 -10.11
CA PRO A 163 11.92 -6.23 -9.79
C PRO A 163 12.65 -5.02 -9.18
N THR A 164 12.29 -4.71 -7.94
CA THR A 164 12.67 -3.52 -7.17
C THR A 164 12.89 -3.96 -5.72
N THR A 165 13.61 -3.17 -4.94
CA THR A 165 13.85 -3.42 -3.51
C THR A 165 12.64 -3.08 -2.63
N SER A 166 11.43 -2.98 -3.20
CA SER A 166 10.24 -2.55 -2.50
C SER A 166 9.17 -3.61 -2.52
N ILE A 167 8.55 -3.78 -1.37
CA ILE A 167 7.31 -4.52 -1.20
C ILE A 167 6.13 -3.59 -1.52
N TYR A 168 5.05 -4.17 -2.05
CA TYR A 168 3.80 -3.49 -2.34
C TYR A 168 2.69 -4.10 -1.48
N ALA A 169 1.93 -3.25 -0.80
CA ALA A 169 0.77 -3.63 0.00
C ALA A 169 -0.40 -2.71 -0.37
N PRO A 170 -1.60 -3.20 -0.72
CA PRO A 170 -2.71 -2.36 -1.17
C PRO A 170 -3.41 -1.61 -0.02
N PHE A 171 -2.62 -0.95 0.82
CA PHE A 171 -3.02 -0.17 1.98
C PHE A 171 -2.47 1.25 1.91
N TYR A 172 -3.34 2.26 1.97
CA TYR A 172 -2.93 3.66 2.04
C TYR A 172 -3.68 4.43 3.13
N LEU A 173 -3.05 5.50 3.62
CA LEU A 173 -3.56 6.47 4.57
C LEU A 173 -3.91 7.77 3.84
N SER A 174 -4.97 8.43 4.28
CA SER A 174 -5.34 9.79 3.89
C SER A 174 -5.29 10.74 5.08
N SER A 175 -4.83 11.97 4.86
CA SER A 175 -4.90 13.04 5.87
C SER A 175 -6.32 13.42 6.29
N ARG A 176 -7.38 12.97 5.58
CA ARG A 176 -8.78 13.14 5.97
C ARG A 176 -9.26 12.20 7.08
N GLY A 177 -8.36 11.42 7.68
CA GLY A 177 -8.71 10.53 8.80
C GLY A 177 -9.33 9.22 8.35
N TYR A 178 -8.90 8.70 7.20
CA TYR A 178 -9.26 7.37 6.74
C TYR A 178 -8.08 6.62 6.14
N ALA A 179 -8.22 5.31 6.07
CA ALA A 179 -7.33 4.44 5.35
C ALA A 179 -8.13 3.46 4.50
N VAL A 180 -7.53 2.98 3.42
CA VAL A 180 -8.13 1.99 2.52
C VAL A 180 -7.22 0.78 2.46
N PHE A 181 -7.79 -0.42 2.57
CA PHE A 181 -7.15 -1.69 2.28
C PHE A 181 -7.96 -2.45 1.24
N VAL A 182 -7.41 -2.66 0.04
CA VAL A 182 -8.04 -3.55 -0.96
C VAL A 182 -7.60 -4.98 -0.67
N ARG A 183 -8.56 -5.90 -0.56
CA ARG A 183 -8.29 -7.29 -0.22
C ARG A 183 -8.06 -8.13 -1.47
N GLY A 184 -7.12 -9.07 -1.37
CA GLY A 184 -6.75 -9.97 -2.43
C GLY A 184 -5.32 -9.73 -2.93
N THR A 185 -4.95 -10.47 -3.96
CA THR A 185 -3.60 -10.48 -4.55
C THR A 185 -3.62 -10.15 -6.04
N TRP A 186 -4.77 -9.71 -6.55
CA TRP A 186 -4.91 -9.33 -7.95
C TRP A 186 -4.15 -8.04 -8.24
N PRO A 187 -3.55 -7.90 -9.45
CA PRO A 187 -2.98 -6.65 -9.88
C PRO A 187 -4.00 -5.50 -9.82
N GLY A 188 -3.51 -4.30 -9.55
CA GLY A 188 -4.39 -3.13 -9.46
C GLY A 188 -3.68 -1.82 -9.75
N LEU A 189 -4.43 -0.74 -9.60
CA LEU A 189 -3.99 0.63 -9.81
C LEU A 189 -4.64 1.54 -8.77
N PHE A 190 -3.80 2.36 -8.14
CA PHE A 190 -4.22 3.57 -7.45
C PHE A 190 -3.79 4.79 -8.27
N ASP A 191 -4.69 5.73 -8.51
CA ASP A 191 -4.39 7.04 -9.09
C ASP A 191 -4.85 8.09 -8.09
N PHE A 192 -3.88 8.76 -7.45
CA PHE A 192 -4.12 9.73 -6.39
C PHE A 192 -4.23 11.13 -6.97
N ALA A 193 -5.38 11.44 -7.53
CA ALA A 193 -5.67 12.75 -8.07
C ALA A 193 -4.68 13.20 -9.18
N ALA A 194 -4.10 12.24 -9.91
CA ALA A 194 -3.16 12.51 -11.00
C ALA A 194 -3.92 12.75 -12.32
N ALA A 195 -4.93 11.93 -12.61
CA ALA A 195 -5.79 12.13 -13.79
C ALA A 195 -6.92 13.13 -13.55
N ASP A 196 -7.51 13.14 -12.35
CA ASP A 196 -8.57 14.07 -11.94
C ASP A 196 -8.23 14.60 -10.54
N PRO A 197 -7.96 15.91 -10.36
CA PRO A 197 -7.54 16.46 -9.08
C PRO A 197 -8.55 16.28 -7.93
N ASN A 198 -9.80 15.91 -8.24
CA ASN A 198 -10.88 15.72 -7.28
C ASN A 198 -11.22 14.25 -7.01
N ARG A 199 -10.41 13.29 -7.50
CA ARG A 199 -10.69 11.86 -7.34
C ARG A 199 -9.44 11.04 -7.03
N VAL A 200 -9.58 10.11 -6.09
CA VAL A 200 -8.70 8.93 -6.01
C VAL A 200 -9.38 7.80 -6.75
N LYS A 201 -8.74 7.25 -7.79
CA LYS A 201 -9.27 6.12 -8.55
C LYS A 201 -8.60 4.84 -8.09
N ILE A 202 -9.42 3.80 -7.91
CA ILE A 202 -9.01 2.48 -7.44
C ILE A 202 -9.55 1.46 -8.42
N GLU A 203 -8.68 0.66 -9.02
CA GLU A 203 -9.06 -0.40 -9.95
C GLU A 203 -8.25 -1.65 -9.65
N PHE A 204 -8.88 -2.81 -9.59
CA PHE A 204 -8.22 -4.08 -9.36
C PHE A 204 -8.80 -5.15 -10.25
N GLU A 205 -7.93 -6.02 -10.75
CA GLU A 205 -8.32 -7.19 -11.50
C GLU A 205 -9.06 -8.22 -10.62
N GLY A 206 -9.72 -9.17 -11.27
CA GLY A 206 -10.33 -10.32 -10.63
C GLY A 206 -11.87 -10.36 -10.72
N PRO A 207 -12.46 -11.53 -10.42
CA PRO A 207 -13.90 -11.76 -10.60
C PRO A 207 -14.77 -11.01 -9.59
N SER A 208 -14.20 -10.58 -8.47
CA SER A 208 -14.87 -9.80 -7.42
C SER A 208 -13.90 -8.78 -6.81
N PHE A 209 -14.44 -7.82 -6.07
CA PHE A 209 -13.66 -6.78 -5.41
C PHE A 209 -14.10 -6.61 -3.97
N GLU A 210 -13.13 -6.56 -3.04
CA GLU A 210 -13.38 -6.21 -1.65
C GLU A 210 -12.40 -5.12 -1.19
N MET A 211 -12.93 -4.09 -0.52
CA MET A 211 -12.15 -2.99 0.02
C MET A 211 -12.66 -2.60 1.40
N LYS A 212 -11.75 -2.50 2.37
CA LYS A 212 -12.03 -1.99 3.70
C LYS A 212 -11.62 -0.53 3.82
N VAL A 213 -12.52 0.30 4.35
CA VAL A 213 -12.29 1.71 4.71
C VAL A 213 -12.26 1.82 6.22
N TYR A 214 -11.10 2.17 6.77
CA TYR A 214 -10.91 2.45 8.19
C TYR A 214 -11.08 3.94 8.43
N THR A 215 -11.65 4.35 9.56
CA THR A 215 -11.72 5.78 9.93
C THR A 215 -11.21 6.04 11.34
N ALA A 216 -10.40 7.08 11.52
CA ALA A 216 -9.87 7.53 12.81
C ALA A 216 -9.34 8.96 12.69
N GLY A 217 -9.36 9.70 13.80
CA GLY A 217 -8.80 11.05 13.84
C GLY A 217 -7.27 11.09 13.84
N ASP A 218 -6.59 9.94 13.95
CA ASP A 218 -5.14 9.82 13.99
C ASP A 218 -4.62 8.64 13.12
N PRO A 219 -3.47 8.79 12.44
CA PRO A 219 -2.89 7.74 11.60
C PRO A 219 -2.49 6.46 12.35
N ALA A 220 -2.06 6.57 13.61
CA ALA A 220 -1.59 5.40 14.38
C ALA A 220 -2.72 4.40 14.63
N THR A 221 -3.93 4.89 14.92
CA THR A 221 -5.13 4.05 15.05
C THR A 221 -5.50 3.37 13.74
N LEU A 222 -5.34 4.04 12.60
CA LEU A 222 -5.59 3.45 11.27
C LEU A 222 -4.63 2.28 11.02
N VAL A 223 -3.32 2.52 11.21
CA VAL A 223 -2.27 1.50 11.03
C VAL A 223 -2.48 0.33 11.99
N ARG A 224 -2.77 0.60 13.27
CA ARG A 224 -3.04 -0.44 14.27
C ARG A 224 -4.25 -1.30 13.89
N THR A 225 -5.34 -0.67 13.44
CA THR A 225 -6.56 -1.40 13.06
C THR A 225 -6.30 -2.28 11.84
N HIS A 226 -5.57 -1.76 10.84
CA HIS A 226 -5.17 -2.55 9.69
C HIS A 226 -4.25 -3.71 10.07
N ALA A 227 -3.25 -3.48 10.92
CA ALA A 227 -2.34 -4.53 11.37
C ALA A 227 -3.08 -5.66 12.09
N LEU A 228 -4.08 -5.35 12.92
CA LEU A 228 -4.90 -6.37 13.57
C LEU A 228 -5.76 -7.18 12.59
N ASP A 229 -6.17 -6.58 11.47
CA ASP A 229 -6.94 -7.25 10.42
C ASP A 229 -6.07 -8.08 9.46
N ALA A 230 -4.86 -7.61 9.15
CA ALA A 230 -3.96 -8.21 8.16
C ALA A 230 -2.95 -9.21 8.78
N GLY A 231 -2.78 -9.17 10.10
CA GLY A 231 -1.77 -9.93 10.83
C GLY A 231 -0.72 -8.98 11.42
N PRO A 232 -0.74 -8.74 12.75
CA PRO A 232 0.19 -7.80 13.36
C PRO A 232 1.61 -8.35 13.34
N PRO A 233 2.64 -7.49 13.27
CA PRO A 233 4.02 -7.93 13.41
C PRO A 233 4.23 -8.59 14.78
N PHE A 234 5.02 -9.66 14.81
CA PHE A 234 5.47 -10.26 16.07
C PHE A 234 6.62 -9.45 16.66
N MET A 235 6.82 -9.53 17.98
CA MET A 235 7.99 -8.93 18.64
C MET A 235 9.23 -9.78 18.33
N PRO A 236 10.23 -9.28 17.59
CA PRO A 236 11.44 -10.03 17.32
C PRO A 236 12.23 -10.32 18.61
N PRO A 237 13.04 -11.39 18.67
CA PRO A 237 13.91 -11.65 19.81
C PRO A 237 14.92 -10.50 20.01
N LYS A 238 15.30 -10.24 21.26
CA LYS A 238 16.14 -9.08 21.63
C LYS A 238 17.44 -8.98 20.84
N TRP A 239 18.05 -10.11 20.49
CA TRP A 239 19.30 -10.14 19.73
C TRP A 239 19.17 -9.53 18.34
N MET A 240 17.97 -9.53 17.72
CA MET A 240 17.78 -8.90 16.40
C MET A 240 17.96 -7.38 16.42
N PHE A 241 17.87 -6.74 17.59
CA PHE A 241 18.10 -5.30 17.76
C PHE A 241 19.55 -4.93 18.08
N THR A 242 20.46 -5.91 18.10
CA THR A 242 21.91 -5.67 18.24
C THR A 242 22.50 -5.22 16.89
N PRO A 243 23.75 -4.74 16.83
CA PRO A 243 24.40 -4.45 15.55
C PRO A 243 24.61 -5.72 14.71
N TRP A 244 24.28 -5.61 13.41
CA TRP A 244 24.51 -6.64 12.41
C TRP A 244 25.74 -6.30 11.60
N ARG A 245 26.63 -7.26 11.39
CA ARG A 245 27.74 -7.15 10.46
C ARG A 245 27.49 -8.04 9.26
N TRP A 246 27.73 -7.52 8.06
CA TRP A 246 27.57 -8.26 6.82
C TRP A 246 28.49 -7.70 5.74
N ARG A 247 28.67 -8.48 4.67
CA ARG A 247 29.32 -8.07 3.42
C ARG A 247 28.44 -8.53 2.27
N ASP A 248 28.40 -7.76 1.19
CA ASP A 248 27.68 -8.13 -0.04
C ASP A 248 28.28 -9.39 -0.67
N GLU A 249 29.58 -9.64 -0.52
CA GLU A 249 30.25 -10.89 -0.85
C GLU A 249 31.45 -11.13 0.09
N HIS A 250 31.71 -12.40 0.44
CA HIS A 250 32.92 -12.80 1.19
C HIS A 250 33.97 -13.40 0.28
N THR A 251 35.24 -13.03 0.42
CA THR A 251 36.37 -13.63 -0.30
C THR A 251 37.35 -14.25 0.69
N GLN A 252 37.79 -15.49 0.44
CA GLN A 252 38.92 -16.06 1.17
C GLN A 252 40.24 -15.48 0.62
N ARG A 253 40.84 -14.56 1.36
CA ARG A 253 42.06 -13.84 0.98
C ARG A 253 43.29 -14.48 1.62
N PRO A 254 44.46 -14.39 0.98
CA PRO A 254 45.72 -14.82 1.58
C PRO A 254 46.28 -13.83 2.61
N LYS A 255 45.77 -12.59 2.64
CA LYS A 255 46.21 -11.50 3.51
C LYS A 255 45.01 -10.67 3.97
N TYR A 256 45.10 -10.15 5.20
CA TYR A 256 44.20 -9.13 5.73
C TYR A 256 44.43 -7.77 5.06
N TYR A 257 43.56 -6.80 5.33
CA TYR A 257 43.61 -5.45 4.75
C TYR A 257 44.96 -4.74 4.96
N ASP A 258 45.60 -4.96 6.11
CA ASP A 258 46.90 -4.39 6.47
C ASP A 258 48.11 -5.11 5.82
N GLY A 259 47.86 -6.18 5.06
CA GLY A 259 48.89 -6.99 4.41
C GLY A 259 49.42 -8.15 5.24
N THR A 260 48.96 -8.33 6.48
CA THR A 260 49.33 -9.46 7.34
C THR A 260 48.83 -10.77 6.71
N PRO A 261 49.67 -11.82 6.60
CA PRO A 261 49.23 -13.13 6.11
C PRO A 261 48.10 -13.73 6.94
N VAL A 262 47.11 -14.32 6.29
CA VAL A 262 46.01 -15.01 6.96
C VAL A 262 46.50 -16.35 7.49
N THR A 263 46.41 -16.53 8.80
CA THR A 263 46.71 -17.79 9.49
C THR A 263 45.52 -18.33 10.30
N ALA A 264 44.39 -17.61 10.27
CA ALA A 264 43.17 -18.02 10.98
C ALA A 264 42.48 -19.19 10.27
N PRO A 265 41.71 -20.02 11.00
CA PRO A 265 41.13 -21.25 10.47
C PRO A 265 39.87 -21.05 9.61
N PHE A 266 39.24 -19.87 9.64
CA PHE A 266 37.98 -19.61 8.95
C PHE A 266 38.15 -18.59 7.83
N ASN A 267 37.03 -18.21 7.19
CA ASN A 267 37.07 -17.17 6.17
C ASN A 267 37.79 -15.89 6.68
N SER A 268 38.75 -15.40 5.91
CA SER A 268 39.63 -14.29 6.28
C SER A 268 38.87 -13.01 6.57
N GLU A 269 37.84 -12.70 5.78
CA GLU A 269 37.05 -11.48 5.95
C GLU A 269 36.08 -11.57 7.11
N VAL A 270 35.52 -12.76 7.38
CA VAL A 270 34.74 -13.03 8.60
C VAL A 270 35.61 -12.85 9.84
N MET A 271 36.79 -13.47 9.84
CA MET A 271 37.75 -13.35 10.95
C MET A 271 38.17 -11.90 11.18
N GLU A 272 38.53 -11.20 10.11
CA GLU A 272 38.92 -9.79 10.18
C GLU A 272 37.81 -8.93 10.78
N ASP A 273 36.59 -9.05 10.27
CA ASP A 273 35.45 -8.26 10.75
C ASP A 273 35.18 -8.50 12.24
N VAL A 274 35.07 -9.76 12.66
CA VAL A 274 34.73 -10.11 14.05
C VAL A 274 35.84 -9.71 15.01
N LEU A 275 37.11 -9.96 14.66
CA LEU A 275 38.25 -9.63 15.52
C LEU A 275 38.47 -8.12 15.62
N LEU A 276 38.31 -7.36 14.53
CA LEU A 276 38.41 -5.91 14.55
C LEU A 276 37.25 -5.28 15.32
N MET A 277 36.01 -5.75 15.13
CA MET A 277 34.88 -5.28 15.95
C MET A 277 35.16 -5.51 17.44
N LYS A 278 35.66 -6.69 17.82
CA LYS A 278 36.07 -6.98 19.20
C LYS A 278 37.19 -6.05 19.68
N ALA A 279 38.23 -5.84 18.88
CA ALA A 279 39.37 -4.99 19.23
C ALA A 279 38.97 -3.51 19.41
N TYR A 280 38.02 -3.02 18.61
CA TYR A 280 37.48 -1.66 18.71
C TYR A 280 36.32 -1.50 19.70
N GLY A 281 35.93 -2.57 20.41
CA GLY A 281 34.82 -2.53 21.36
C GLY A 281 33.45 -2.31 20.69
N ILE A 282 33.30 -2.68 19.42
CA ILE A 282 32.04 -2.62 18.68
C ILE A 282 31.28 -3.94 18.92
N PRO A 283 30.06 -3.93 19.50
CA PRO A 283 29.27 -5.13 19.66
C PRO A 283 28.94 -5.77 18.30
N ASN A 284 29.08 -7.10 18.20
CA ASN A 284 28.69 -7.88 17.04
C ASN A 284 27.67 -8.94 17.47
N GLY A 285 26.38 -8.64 17.36
CA GLY A 285 25.34 -9.57 17.82
C GLY A 285 24.80 -10.47 16.72
N VAL A 286 24.89 -10.06 15.46
CA VAL A 286 24.57 -10.91 14.30
C VAL A 286 25.63 -10.73 13.22
N TYR A 287 26.14 -11.85 12.69
CA TYR A 287 26.96 -11.85 11.50
C TYR A 287 26.19 -12.49 10.34
N TRP A 288 25.93 -11.74 9.28
CA TRP A 288 25.18 -12.17 8.10
C TRP A 288 26.15 -12.47 6.95
N ILE A 289 25.99 -13.68 6.40
CA ILE A 289 26.72 -14.14 5.23
C ILE A 289 25.78 -14.05 4.05
N ASP A 290 26.06 -13.10 3.16
CA ASP A 290 25.28 -12.91 1.95
C ASP A 290 25.82 -13.80 0.81
N ARG A 291 25.17 -13.69 -0.34
CA ARG A 291 25.61 -14.32 -1.56
C ARG A 291 27.01 -13.84 -2.01
N PRO A 292 27.72 -14.62 -2.84
CA PRO A 292 27.56 -16.05 -2.98
C PRO A 292 28.10 -16.76 -1.72
N TRP A 293 27.28 -17.60 -1.11
CA TRP A 293 27.68 -18.49 -0.02
C TRP A 293 27.82 -19.94 -0.49
N GLY A 294 27.13 -20.30 -1.57
CA GLY A 294 27.24 -21.58 -2.28
C GLY A 294 27.92 -21.47 -3.64
N PRO A 295 28.12 -22.59 -4.34
CA PRO A 295 28.91 -22.66 -5.58
C PRO A 295 28.15 -22.24 -6.85
N GLY A 296 26.82 -22.14 -6.80
CA GLY A 296 25.99 -21.83 -7.97
C GLY A 296 26.35 -20.50 -8.63
N LEU A 297 26.35 -20.43 -9.96
CA LEU A 297 26.71 -19.20 -10.68
C LEU A 297 25.47 -18.44 -11.21
N PRO A 298 25.51 -17.11 -11.28
CA PRO A 298 26.61 -16.22 -10.87
C PRO A 298 26.54 -15.75 -9.40
N TRP A 299 25.47 -16.09 -8.68
CA TRP A 299 25.13 -15.46 -7.38
C TRP A 299 25.15 -16.43 -6.19
N GLY A 300 25.73 -17.62 -6.30
CA GLY A 300 25.85 -18.59 -5.22
C GLY A 300 24.56 -19.29 -4.83
N TYR A 301 23.51 -19.22 -5.66
CA TYR A 301 22.27 -19.97 -5.46
C TYR A 301 22.36 -21.33 -6.15
N ASP A 302 22.28 -22.41 -5.38
CA ASP A 302 22.29 -23.78 -5.89
C ASP A 302 21.44 -24.72 -5.01
N ASP A 303 22.04 -25.78 -4.48
CA ASP A 303 21.44 -26.92 -3.77
C ASP A 303 21.57 -26.84 -2.24
N PHE A 304 21.84 -25.63 -1.71
CA PHE A 304 22.12 -25.35 -0.31
C PHE A 304 23.47 -25.87 0.22
N GLU A 305 24.42 -26.18 -0.66
CA GLU A 305 25.79 -26.49 -0.27
C GLU A 305 26.66 -25.24 -0.10
N ILE A 306 27.57 -25.27 0.87
CA ILE A 306 28.53 -24.17 1.12
C ILE A 306 29.69 -24.26 0.13
N ASP A 307 30.09 -23.12 -0.45
CA ASP A 307 31.34 -23.03 -1.20
C ASP A 307 32.54 -23.05 -0.23
N GLU A 308 33.09 -24.22 0.04
CA GLU A 308 34.23 -24.40 0.96
C GLU A 308 35.50 -23.65 0.53
N LYS A 309 35.64 -23.28 -0.76
CA LYS A 309 36.79 -22.45 -1.19
C LYS A 309 36.63 -21.01 -0.71
N ARG A 310 35.39 -20.54 -0.63
CA ARG A 310 35.05 -19.21 -0.15
C ARG A 310 34.91 -19.18 1.37
N LEU A 311 34.23 -20.16 1.94
CA LEU A 311 33.89 -20.26 3.36
C LEU A 311 34.43 -21.58 3.92
N PRO A 312 35.76 -21.73 4.05
CA PRO A 312 36.36 -22.95 4.58
C PRO A 312 35.95 -23.16 6.05
N HIS A 313 35.76 -24.43 6.44
CA HIS A 313 35.42 -24.81 7.82
C HIS A 313 34.19 -24.08 8.37
N PHE A 314 33.15 -23.94 7.52
CA PHE A 314 31.96 -23.16 7.82
C PHE A 314 31.23 -23.61 9.09
N ALA A 315 31.07 -24.92 9.29
CA ALA A 315 30.38 -25.45 10.47
C ALA A 315 31.15 -25.14 11.76
N GLU A 316 32.48 -25.23 11.74
CA GLU A 316 33.32 -24.84 12.87
C GLU A 316 33.32 -23.32 13.10
N MET A 317 33.30 -22.52 12.02
CA MET A 317 33.18 -21.07 12.08
C MET A 317 31.87 -20.64 12.76
N VAL A 318 30.74 -21.27 12.43
CA VAL A 318 29.45 -20.99 13.08
C VAL A 318 29.53 -21.27 14.58
N LYS A 319 30.07 -22.42 14.98
CA LYS A 319 30.26 -22.74 16.42
C LYS A 319 31.17 -21.72 17.11
N TRP A 320 32.22 -21.26 16.45
CA TRP A 320 33.11 -20.23 17.00
C TRP A 320 32.40 -18.87 17.17
N LEU A 321 31.48 -18.51 16.27
CA LEU A 321 30.68 -17.29 16.39
C LEU A 321 29.66 -17.35 17.54
N GLU A 322 29.15 -18.53 17.86
CA GLU A 322 28.19 -18.74 18.95
C GLU A 322 28.82 -18.59 20.36
N GLY A 323 30.15 -18.73 20.46
CA GLY A 323 30.91 -18.60 21.71
C GLY A 323 31.13 -19.91 22.42
#